data_AF-A0A7G5MQ50-F1
#
_entry.id   AF-A0A7G5MQ50-F1
#
_cell.length_a   1.000
_cell.length_b   1.000
_cell.length_c   1.000
_cell.angle_alpha   90.00
_cell.angle_beta   90.00
_cell.angle_gamma   90.00
#
_symmetry.space_group_name_H-M   'P 1'
#
loop_
_entity.id
_entity.type
_entity.pdbx_description
1 polymer ?
#
loop_
_entity_poly.entity_id
_entity_poly.type
_entity_poly.pdbx_seq_one_letter_code
_entity_poly.pdbx_strand_id
1 'polypeptide(L)'
;MMWKKLKQHKAAAAAVTVTLCVTAAAGTIAVYGQNAAEKQVKEAAEEKLAQDETAVYIPWDEDTLYKEAVTDQNIVKQVCEKYGLDYDSVTMKGVTREMRNYEEALWLLNEMGEKPLLTEKGEGMDSLETYLGDIYAFNGGKQVIESYCEEHGLDAESAKIKDLTAEDLVAIGENAYNTSDHPKN
;
A
#
# COMPACT_ATOMS: atom_id res chain seq x y z
N MET A 1 -1.33 -5.78 6.71
CA MET A 1 -1.06 -7.23 6.88
C MET A 1 -1.38 -8.04 5.60
N MET A 2 -0.79 -7.71 4.44
CA MET A 2 -1.06 -8.41 3.18
C MET A 2 -0.34 -9.77 3.04
N TRP A 3 0.61 -10.10 3.91
CA TRP A 3 1.50 -11.25 3.69
C TRP A 3 1.20 -12.51 4.51
N LYS A 4 0.33 -12.46 5.53
CA LYS A 4 -0.12 -13.70 6.21
C LYS A 4 -1.09 -14.52 5.33
N LYS A 5 -1.81 -13.90 4.39
CA LYS A 5 -2.75 -14.61 3.50
C LYS A 5 -2.08 -15.37 2.35
N LEU A 6 -0.86 -15.01 1.94
CA LEU A 6 -0.19 -15.66 0.80
C LEU A 6 0.37 -17.06 1.09
N LYS A 7 0.55 -17.46 2.37
CA LYS A 7 1.07 -18.79 2.73
C LYS A 7 0.02 -19.79 3.22
N GLN A 8 -1.21 -19.38 3.52
CA GLN A 8 -2.25 -20.29 4.04
C GLN A 8 -3.16 -20.92 2.97
N HIS A 9 -3.03 -20.56 1.68
CA HIS A 9 -3.81 -21.17 0.60
C HIS A 9 -3.06 -22.25 -0.19
N LYS A 10 -2.22 -23.06 0.47
CA LYS A 10 -1.59 -24.26 -0.10
C LYS A 10 -2.01 -25.54 0.63
N ALA A 11 -3.30 -25.71 0.96
CA ALA A 11 -3.87 -27.00 1.34
C ALA A 11 -5.41 -26.95 1.45
N ALA A 12 -6.11 -26.79 0.34
CA ALA A 12 -7.53 -27.18 0.22
C ALA A 12 -7.96 -27.16 -1.26
N ALA A 13 -7.30 -27.95 -2.11
CA ALA A 13 -7.86 -28.28 -3.41
C ALA A 13 -8.90 -29.40 -3.23
N ALA A 14 -10.12 -29.01 -2.85
CA ALA A 14 -11.30 -29.87 -2.97
C ALA A 14 -12.03 -29.48 -4.26
N ALA A 15 -12.17 -30.46 -5.14
CA ALA A 15 -12.67 -30.35 -6.49
C ALA A 15 -14.04 -29.66 -6.60
N VAL A 16 -14.13 -28.65 -7.45
CA VAL A 16 -15.38 -28.23 -8.09
C VAL A 16 -15.17 -28.29 -9.59
N THR A 17 -15.50 -29.44 -10.17
CA THR A 17 -15.54 -29.65 -11.61
C THR A 17 -16.77 -28.93 -12.16
N VAL A 18 -16.59 -27.76 -12.79
CA VAL A 18 -17.62 -27.20 -13.68
C VAL A 18 -17.10 -27.31 -15.11
N THR A 19 -17.55 -28.37 -15.78
CA THR A 19 -17.33 -28.58 -17.21
C THR A 19 -18.21 -27.60 -17.98
N LEU A 20 -17.61 -26.57 -18.57
CA LEU A 20 -18.25 -25.77 -19.63
C LEU A 20 -17.58 -26.11 -20.96
N CYS A 21 -18.11 -27.16 -21.61
CA CYS A 21 -17.87 -27.40 -23.02
C CYS A 21 -18.57 -26.30 -23.83
N VAL A 22 -17.81 -25.35 -24.39
CA VAL A 22 -18.31 -24.50 -25.47
C VAL A 22 -17.70 -24.99 -26.76
N THR A 23 -18.44 -25.83 -27.46
CA THR A 23 -18.14 -26.30 -28.81
C THR A 23 -18.29 -25.11 -29.77
N ALA A 24 -17.19 -24.64 -30.33
CA ALA A 24 -17.20 -23.66 -31.41
C ALA A 24 -17.65 -24.33 -32.72
N ALA A 25 -18.78 -23.89 -33.28
CA ALA A 25 -19.12 -24.15 -34.68
C ALA A 25 -20.02 -23.02 -35.24
N ALA A 26 -19.39 -22.22 -36.10
CA ALA A 26 -19.87 -21.48 -37.28
C ALA A 26 -21.35 -21.04 -37.41
N GLY A 27 -21.54 -19.77 -37.81
CA GLY A 27 -22.67 -19.37 -38.67
C GLY A 27 -23.24 -17.98 -38.41
N THR A 28 -23.16 -17.12 -39.42
CA THR A 28 -23.62 -15.72 -39.49
C THR A 28 -25.13 -15.49 -39.30
N ILE A 29 -25.47 -14.25 -38.89
CA ILE A 29 -26.75 -13.50 -38.96
C ILE A 29 -27.70 -13.58 -37.74
N ALA A 30 -27.68 -12.54 -36.90
CA ALA A 30 -28.82 -11.63 -36.67
C ALA A 30 -28.44 -10.58 -35.60
N VAL A 31 -27.86 -9.46 -36.04
CA VAL A 31 -27.81 -8.21 -35.26
C VAL A 31 -29.24 -7.75 -35.09
N TYR A 32 -29.82 -7.88 -33.88
CA TYR A 32 -30.85 -7.02 -33.28
C TYR A 32 -31.32 -7.71 -31.99
N GLY A 33 -30.59 -7.50 -30.89
CA GLY A 33 -30.99 -8.00 -29.57
C GLY A 33 -29.87 -8.08 -28.52
N GLN A 34 -28.61 -8.09 -28.94
CA GLN A 34 -27.47 -8.31 -28.02
C GLN A 34 -27.18 -7.14 -27.07
N ASN A 35 -27.58 -5.91 -27.38
CA ASN A 35 -27.21 -4.74 -26.56
C ASN A 35 -27.74 -4.77 -25.12
N ALA A 36 -28.94 -5.31 -24.89
CA ALA A 36 -29.53 -5.31 -23.54
C ALA A 36 -28.98 -6.45 -22.66
N ALA A 37 -28.64 -7.59 -23.27
CA ALA A 37 -28.03 -8.72 -22.57
C ALA A 37 -26.55 -8.46 -22.30
N GLU A 38 -25.80 -7.91 -23.28
CA GLU A 38 -24.41 -7.49 -23.07
C GLU A 38 -24.31 -6.36 -22.06
N LYS A 39 -25.23 -5.38 -22.09
CA LYS A 39 -25.26 -4.31 -21.09
C LYS A 39 -25.56 -4.83 -19.69
N GLN A 40 -26.52 -5.75 -19.52
CA GLN A 40 -26.80 -6.35 -18.21
C GLN A 40 -25.66 -7.26 -17.71
N VAL A 41 -24.99 -8.00 -18.61
CA VAL A 41 -23.82 -8.80 -18.23
C VAL A 41 -22.64 -7.90 -17.86
N LYS A 42 -22.48 -6.77 -18.57
CA LYS A 42 -21.44 -5.79 -18.28
C LYS A 42 -21.73 -5.01 -16.99
N GLU A 43 -22.96 -4.56 -16.77
CA GLU A 43 -23.39 -3.92 -15.52
C GLU A 43 -23.32 -4.89 -14.35
N ALA A 44 -23.72 -6.16 -14.50
CA ALA A 44 -23.59 -7.17 -13.45
C ALA A 44 -22.13 -7.58 -13.20
N ALA A 45 -21.25 -7.51 -14.22
CA ALA A 45 -19.82 -7.73 -14.06
C ALA A 45 -19.14 -6.52 -13.41
N GLU A 46 -19.51 -5.30 -13.79
CA GLU A 46 -19.04 -4.05 -13.18
C GLU A 46 -19.56 -3.91 -11.74
N GLU A 47 -20.79 -4.33 -11.44
CA GLU A 47 -21.36 -4.39 -10.08
C GLU A 47 -20.66 -5.46 -9.24
N LYS A 48 -20.34 -6.62 -9.81
CA LYS A 48 -19.56 -7.67 -9.12
C LYS A 48 -18.09 -7.31 -8.93
N LEU A 49 -17.49 -6.57 -9.86
CA LEU A 49 -16.13 -6.02 -9.72
C LEU A 49 -16.12 -4.86 -8.69
N ALA A 50 -17.15 -4.01 -8.70
CA ALA A 50 -17.30 -2.92 -7.72
C ALA A 50 -17.60 -3.44 -6.30
N GLN A 51 -18.23 -4.61 -6.16
CA GLN A 51 -18.45 -5.27 -4.86
C GLN A 51 -17.20 -5.96 -4.30
N ASP A 52 -16.17 -6.25 -5.11
CA ASP A 52 -14.99 -7.03 -4.67
C ASP A 52 -13.77 -6.16 -4.32
N GLU A 53 -13.87 -4.82 -4.43
CA GLU A 53 -12.78 -3.89 -4.07
C GLU A 53 -13.19 -2.78 -3.10
N THR A 54 -14.16 -3.05 -2.21
CA THR A 54 -14.07 -2.37 -0.91
C THR A 54 -13.00 -3.10 -0.12
N ALA A 55 -11.76 -2.60 -0.20
CA ALA A 55 -10.74 -2.94 0.79
C ALA A 55 -11.30 -2.55 2.15
N VAL A 56 -11.97 -3.50 2.82
CA VAL A 56 -12.42 -3.32 4.20
C VAL A 56 -11.13 -3.17 5.00
N TYR A 57 -10.79 -1.93 5.32
CA TYR A 57 -9.80 -1.63 6.34
C TYR A 57 -10.37 -2.22 7.63
N ILE A 58 -9.98 -3.46 7.95
CA ILE A 58 -10.24 -4.03 9.26
C ILE A 58 -9.24 -3.34 10.18
N PRO A 59 -9.68 -2.41 11.04
CA PRO A 59 -8.79 -1.81 12.01
C PRO A 59 -8.20 -2.93 12.85
N TRP A 60 -6.93 -2.81 13.22
CA TRP A 60 -6.34 -3.73 14.17
C TRP A 60 -7.18 -3.74 15.44
N ASP A 61 -7.39 -4.93 16.01
CA ASP A 61 -7.99 -5.02 17.33
C ASP A 61 -7.09 -4.24 18.31
N GLU A 62 -7.68 -3.23 18.95
CA GLU A 62 -6.99 -2.28 19.85
C GLU A 62 -6.21 -3.00 20.96
N ASP A 63 -6.67 -4.19 21.37
CA ASP A 63 -6.07 -4.98 22.43
C ASP A 63 -4.96 -5.92 21.93
N THR A 64 -4.73 -6.00 20.60
CA THR A 64 -3.62 -6.77 20.03
C THR A 64 -2.29 -6.17 20.45
N LEU A 65 -1.34 -7.01 20.89
CA LEU A 65 0.02 -6.58 21.18
C LEU A 65 0.66 -6.01 19.91
N TYR A 66 1.31 -4.85 20.02
CA TYR A 66 1.92 -4.16 18.88
C TYR A 66 2.90 -5.06 18.11
N LYS A 67 3.70 -5.83 18.86
CA LYS A 67 4.64 -6.82 18.32
C LYS A 67 3.97 -7.95 17.51
N GLU A 68 2.69 -8.23 17.71
CA GLU A 68 1.96 -9.25 16.95
C GLU A 68 1.31 -8.70 15.67
N ALA A 69 1.08 -7.39 15.64
CA ALA A 69 0.49 -6.68 14.51
C ALA A 69 1.51 -6.38 13.40
N VAL A 70 2.75 -6.04 13.77
CA VAL A 70 3.82 -5.70 12.82
C VAL A 70 4.69 -6.92 12.54
N THR A 71 5.00 -7.16 11.26
CA THR A 71 5.77 -8.34 10.84
C THR A 71 7.22 -8.27 11.32
N ASP A 72 7.89 -7.14 11.13
CA ASP A 72 9.29 -6.97 11.51
C ASP A 72 9.41 -6.52 12.97
N GLN A 73 9.86 -7.45 13.81
CA GLN A 73 10.06 -7.22 15.24
C GLN A 73 11.19 -6.24 15.55
N ASN A 74 12.17 -6.09 14.65
CA ASN A 74 13.25 -5.13 14.83
C ASN A 74 12.75 -3.70 14.68
N ILE A 75 11.80 -3.47 13.76
CA ILE A 75 11.12 -2.18 13.62
C ILE A 75 10.32 -1.86 14.88
N VAL A 76 9.53 -2.82 15.39
CA VAL A 76 8.75 -2.66 16.62
C VAL A 76 9.65 -2.27 17.80
N LYS A 77 10.80 -2.94 17.96
CA LYS A 77 11.77 -2.62 19.02
C LYS A 77 12.28 -1.19 18.93
N GLN A 78 12.64 -0.73 17.73
CA GLN A 78 13.14 0.63 17.52
C GLN A 78 12.07 1.69 17.80
N VAL A 79 10.82 1.43 17.42
CA VAL A 79 9.68 2.31 17.76
C VAL A 79 9.50 2.35 19.29
N CYS A 80 9.45 1.19 19.95
CA CYS A 80 9.30 1.12 21.39
C CYS A 80 10.45 1.82 22.14
N GLU A 81 11.69 1.66 21.68
CA GLU A 81 12.85 2.34 22.25
C GLU A 81 12.76 3.86 22.09
N LYS A 82 12.44 4.36 20.88
CA LYS A 82 12.34 5.80 20.60
C LYS A 82 11.27 6.48 21.44
N TYR A 83 10.11 5.84 21.62
CA TYR A 83 8.95 6.43 22.30
C TYR A 83 8.76 5.97 23.75
N GLY A 84 9.71 5.20 24.30
CA GLY A 84 9.65 4.74 25.70
C GLY A 84 8.50 3.78 25.99
N LEU A 85 8.12 2.94 25.03
CA LEU A 85 7.07 1.94 25.17
C LEU A 85 7.64 0.62 25.68
N ASP A 86 6.84 -0.11 26.46
CA ASP A 86 7.17 -1.48 26.83
C ASP A 86 6.84 -2.43 25.67
N TYR A 87 7.88 -2.96 25.03
CA TYR A 87 7.79 -3.91 23.90
C TYR A 87 6.90 -5.12 24.18
N ASP A 88 6.85 -5.60 25.43
CA ASP A 88 6.13 -6.82 25.77
C ASP A 88 4.66 -6.61 26.13
N SER A 89 4.24 -5.37 26.42
CA SER A 89 2.89 -5.05 26.90
C SER A 89 2.14 -3.99 26.10
N VAL A 90 2.81 -3.21 25.24
CA VAL A 90 2.13 -2.19 24.44
C VAL A 90 1.18 -2.82 23.42
N THR A 91 -0.06 -2.34 23.42
CA THR A 91 -1.10 -2.76 22.47
C THR A 91 -1.29 -1.72 21.36
N MET A 92 -1.98 -2.10 20.29
CA MET A 92 -2.30 -1.21 19.16
C MET A 92 -3.05 0.05 19.59
N LYS A 93 -3.83 0.00 20.69
CA LYS A 93 -4.46 1.18 21.30
C LYS A 93 -3.48 2.28 21.71
N GLY A 94 -2.27 1.89 22.13
CA GLY A 94 -1.22 2.80 22.57
C GLY A 94 -0.37 3.37 21.43
N VAL A 95 -0.57 2.90 20.20
CA VAL A 95 0.25 3.28 19.04
C VAL A 95 -0.37 4.50 18.36
N THR A 96 0.34 5.63 18.38
CA THR A 96 -0.11 6.89 17.78
C THR A 96 0.22 6.98 16.29
N ARG A 97 -0.38 7.94 15.56
CA ARG A 97 -0.01 8.24 14.16
C ARG A 97 1.48 8.54 14.02
N GLU A 98 2.05 9.32 14.93
CA GLU A 98 3.47 9.65 14.92
C GLU A 98 4.35 8.38 15.00
N MET A 99 3.99 7.43 15.87
CA MET A 99 4.67 6.14 15.96
C MET A 99 4.52 5.32 14.67
N ARG A 100 3.34 5.35 14.05
CA ARG A 100 3.08 4.68 12.76
C ARG A 100 3.90 5.27 11.61
N ASN A 101 4.03 6.59 11.55
CA ASN A 101 4.86 7.25 10.54
C ASN A 101 6.34 6.86 10.71
N TYR A 102 6.82 6.80 11.96
CA TYR A 102 8.19 6.35 12.23
C TYR A 102 8.39 4.86 11.92
N GLU A 103 7.42 4.00 12.23
CA GLU A 103 7.42 2.58 11.81
C GLU A 103 7.52 2.44 10.28
N GLU A 104 6.76 3.25 9.54
CA GLU A 104 6.76 3.29 8.09
C GLU A 104 8.12 3.78 7.54
N ALA A 105 8.69 4.82 8.13
CA ALA A 105 10.03 5.31 7.77
C ALA A 105 11.11 4.23 7.95
N LEU A 106 11.07 3.49 9.06
CA LEU A 106 11.97 2.35 9.28
C LEU A 106 11.75 1.23 8.26
N TRP A 107 10.50 0.96 7.88
CA TRP A 107 10.19 -0.01 6.84
C TRP A 107 10.72 0.43 5.47
N LEU A 108 10.60 1.71 5.11
CA LEU A 108 11.15 2.27 3.88
C LEU A 108 12.68 2.12 3.83
N LEU A 109 13.37 2.41 4.93
CA LEU A 109 14.81 2.21 5.01
C LEU A 109 15.20 0.73 4.85
N ASN A 110 14.45 -0.18 5.46
CA ASN A 110 14.75 -1.61 5.43
C ASN A 110 14.45 -2.27 4.07
N GLU A 111 13.27 -2.04 3.51
CA GLU A 111 12.78 -2.74 2.31
C GLU A 111 13.06 -1.99 1.01
N MET A 112 13.15 -0.66 1.08
CA MET A 112 13.26 0.22 -0.08
C MET A 112 14.56 1.04 -0.10
N GLY A 113 15.46 0.86 0.87
CA GLY A 113 16.64 1.72 1.04
C GLY A 113 17.52 1.90 -0.21
N GLU A 114 17.66 0.87 -1.06
CA GLU A 114 18.47 0.98 -2.29
C GLU A 114 17.76 1.65 -3.48
N LYS A 115 16.45 1.91 -3.37
CA LYS A 115 15.67 2.55 -4.42
C LYS A 115 15.91 4.06 -4.44
N PRO A 116 15.81 4.69 -5.62
CA PRO A 116 15.99 6.13 -5.76
C PRO A 116 14.87 6.91 -5.07
N LEU A 117 15.13 8.19 -4.77
CA LEU A 117 14.07 9.07 -4.30
C LEU A 117 13.06 9.38 -5.40
N LEU A 118 13.54 9.73 -6.60
CA LEU A 118 12.74 10.11 -7.76
C LEU A 118 12.80 9.06 -8.87
N THR A 119 11.79 9.02 -9.73
CA THR A 119 11.85 8.25 -10.98
C THR A 119 11.05 8.92 -12.10
N GLU A 120 11.61 8.98 -13.31
CA GLU A 120 10.89 9.51 -14.48
C GLU A 120 9.78 8.57 -14.98
N LYS A 121 9.92 7.26 -14.71
CA LYS A 121 9.00 6.20 -15.13
C LYS A 121 9.00 5.10 -14.07
N GLY A 122 7.98 5.08 -13.23
CA GLY A 122 7.77 4.02 -12.26
C GLY A 122 6.29 3.70 -12.13
N GLU A 123 5.99 2.42 -11.93
CA GLU A 123 4.67 1.97 -11.49
C GLU A 123 4.87 1.25 -10.15
N GLY A 124 4.02 1.52 -9.16
CA GLY A 124 4.13 0.91 -7.83
C GLY A 124 5.35 1.38 -7.02
N MET A 125 5.95 0.48 -6.24
CA MET A 125 6.96 0.81 -5.23
C MET A 125 8.41 0.88 -5.78
N ASP A 126 8.62 1.58 -6.89
CA ASP A 126 9.95 1.68 -7.55
C ASP A 126 10.83 2.83 -7.05
N SER A 127 10.25 3.85 -6.40
CA SER A 127 10.94 5.01 -5.83
C SER A 127 10.20 5.50 -4.59
N LEU A 128 10.77 6.47 -3.87
CA LEU A 128 10.03 7.18 -2.82
C LEU A 128 8.86 7.98 -3.40
N GLU A 129 9.07 8.64 -4.54
CA GLU A 129 8.05 9.43 -5.24
C GLU A 129 6.79 8.60 -5.53
N THR A 130 6.96 7.44 -6.18
CA THR A 130 5.83 6.59 -6.56
C THR A 130 5.16 5.98 -5.33
N TYR A 131 5.92 5.64 -4.29
CA TYR A 131 5.37 5.21 -3.00
C TYR A 131 4.47 6.27 -2.37
N LEU A 132 4.95 7.51 -2.26
CA LEU A 132 4.16 8.61 -1.71
C LEU A 132 2.93 8.90 -2.55
N GLY A 133 3.07 8.82 -3.88
CA GLY A 133 1.96 9.01 -4.81
C GLY A 133 0.85 7.97 -4.61
N ASP A 134 1.22 6.70 -4.41
CA ASP A 134 0.28 5.61 -4.13
C ASP A 134 -0.38 5.76 -2.74
N ILE A 135 0.41 6.01 -1.70
CA ILE A 135 -0.09 6.10 -0.31
C ILE A 135 -1.04 7.28 -0.11
N TYR A 136 -0.70 8.44 -0.67
CA TYR A 136 -1.48 9.67 -0.49
C TYR A 136 -2.40 9.97 -1.69
N ALA A 137 -2.46 9.08 -2.68
CA ALA A 137 -3.27 9.20 -3.89
C ALA A 137 -3.12 10.56 -4.60
N PHE A 138 -1.88 11.02 -4.78
CA PHE A 138 -1.58 12.34 -5.33
C PHE A 138 -0.33 12.36 -6.23
N ASN A 139 -0.24 13.35 -7.11
CA ASN A 139 0.87 13.48 -8.09
C ASN A 139 1.94 14.51 -7.69
N GLY A 140 1.98 14.91 -6.40
CA GLY A 140 2.88 15.95 -5.89
C GLY A 140 4.17 15.42 -5.23
N GLY A 141 4.39 14.10 -5.24
CA GLY A 141 5.53 13.45 -4.56
C GLY A 141 6.88 14.03 -4.95
N LYS A 142 7.12 14.23 -6.26
CA LYS A 142 8.36 14.82 -6.77
C LYS A 142 8.66 16.17 -6.14
N GLN A 143 7.71 17.10 -6.18
CA GLN A 143 7.90 18.46 -5.68
C GLN A 143 8.20 18.46 -4.17
N VAL A 144 7.53 17.59 -3.39
CA VAL A 144 7.76 17.46 -1.95
C VAL A 144 9.19 16.98 -1.66
N ILE A 145 9.65 15.96 -2.38
CA ILE A 145 10.99 15.39 -2.22
C ILE A 145 12.06 16.39 -2.65
N GLU A 146 11.90 17.03 -3.81
CA GLU A 146 12.85 18.03 -4.33
C GLU A 146 13.00 19.20 -3.36
N SER A 147 11.88 19.74 -2.86
CA SER A 147 11.90 20.86 -1.90
C SER A 147 12.63 20.48 -0.62
N TYR A 148 12.38 19.28 -0.08
CA TYR A 148 13.07 18.79 1.11
C TYR A 148 14.58 18.62 0.88
N CYS A 149 14.95 18.01 -0.26
CA CYS A 149 16.36 17.77 -0.59
C CYS A 149 17.12 19.10 -0.79
N GLU A 150 16.51 20.08 -1.45
CA GLU A 150 17.11 21.42 -1.64
C GLU A 150 17.39 22.09 -0.29
N GLU A 151 16.43 22.07 0.63
CA GLU A 151 16.58 22.65 1.98
C GLU A 151 17.68 21.96 2.80
N HIS A 152 18.00 20.69 2.50
CA HIS A 152 18.93 19.88 3.29
C HIS A 152 20.24 19.55 2.54
N GLY A 153 20.46 20.15 1.37
CA GLY A 153 21.68 20.00 0.59
C GLY A 153 21.89 18.61 -0.01
N LEU A 154 20.80 17.89 -0.28
CA LEU A 154 20.78 16.60 -0.95
C LEU A 154 20.45 16.76 -2.44
N ASP A 155 21.03 15.90 -3.27
CA ASP A 155 20.68 15.83 -4.70
C ASP A 155 19.61 14.76 -4.91
N ALA A 156 18.36 15.19 -5.09
CA ALA A 156 17.20 14.29 -5.19
C ALA A 156 17.28 13.31 -6.39
N GLU A 157 17.96 13.70 -7.47
CA GLU A 157 18.07 12.89 -8.70
C GLU A 157 19.06 11.72 -8.55
N SER A 158 20.05 11.85 -7.66
CA SER A 158 21.07 10.81 -7.42
C SER A 158 20.96 10.10 -6.08
N ALA A 159 20.24 10.69 -5.11
CA ALA A 159 20.04 10.12 -3.79
C ALA A 159 19.11 8.89 -3.80
N LYS A 160 19.31 8.04 -2.79
CA LYS A 160 18.50 6.86 -2.49
C LYS A 160 17.79 7.03 -1.16
N ILE A 161 16.76 6.21 -0.92
CA ILE A 161 16.01 6.23 0.34
C ILE A 161 16.92 6.02 1.56
N LYS A 162 17.93 5.14 1.47
CA LYS A 162 18.89 4.90 2.56
C LYS A 162 19.81 6.07 2.89
N ASP A 163 19.89 7.08 2.02
CA ASP A 163 20.70 8.28 2.25
C ASP A 163 19.95 9.27 3.16
N LEU A 164 18.67 9.02 3.43
CA LEU A 164 17.83 9.74 4.38
C LEU A 164 17.81 9.02 5.74
N THR A 165 17.57 9.78 6.81
CA THR A 165 17.24 9.23 8.12
C THR A 165 15.76 8.86 8.22
N ALA A 166 15.38 8.13 9.28
CA ALA A 166 13.97 7.84 9.52
C ALA A 166 13.19 9.14 9.81
N GLU A 167 13.80 10.10 10.49
CA GLU A 167 13.24 11.43 10.74
C GLU A 167 13.02 12.21 9.45
N ASP A 168 13.95 12.14 8.50
CA ASP A 168 13.78 12.78 7.19
C ASP A 168 12.59 12.19 6.43
N LEU A 169 12.45 10.86 6.42
CA LEU A 169 11.33 10.18 5.78
C LEU A 169 9.99 10.50 6.46
N VAL A 170 9.96 10.64 7.78
CA VAL A 170 8.77 11.11 8.50
C VAL A 170 8.41 12.53 8.07
N ALA A 171 9.38 13.44 7.99
CA ALA A 171 9.14 14.83 7.59
C ALA A 171 8.63 14.93 6.14
N ILE A 172 9.26 14.21 5.20
CA ILE A 172 8.81 14.12 3.80
C ILE A 172 7.39 13.54 3.74
N GLY A 173 7.11 12.47 4.49
CA GLY A 173 5.79 11.84 4.56
C GLY A 173 4.71 12.78 5.09
N GLU A 174 4.99 13.54 6.15
CA GLU A 174 4.07 14.58 6.66
C GLU A 174 3.85 15.71 5.65
N ASN A 175 4.89 16.16 4.96
CA ASN A 175 4.76 17.18 3.91
C ASN A 175 3.90 16.67 2.74
N ALA A 176 4.10 15.42 2.32
CA ALA A 176 3.28 14.76 1.30
C ALA A 176 1.83 14.63 1.77
N TYR A 177 1.61 14.15 2.99
CA TYR A 177 0.28 14.08 3.58
C TYR A 177 -0.39 15.45 3.57
N ASN A 178 0.25 16.50 4.08
CA ASN A 178 -0.32 17.85 4.18
C ASN A 178 -0.59 18.49 2.81
N THR A 179 0.22 18.17 1.80
CA THR A 179 0.06 18.68 0.42
C THR A 179 -1.01 17.93 -0.36
N SER A 180 -1.25 16.65 -0.05
CA SER A 180 -2.26 15.84 -0.72
C SER A 180 -3.69 16.18 -0.31
N ASP A 181 -4.65 15.82 -1.16
CA ASP A 181 -6.10 15.90 -0.86
C ASP A 181 -6.58 14.76 0.06
N HIS A 182 -5.67 13.93 0.58
CA HIS A 182 -6.01 12.82 1.46
C HIS A 182 -6.79 13.32 2.69
N PRO A 183 -7.87 12.65 3.13
CA PRO A 183 -8.66 13.09 4.28
C PRO A 183 -7.81 13.38 5.53
N LYS A 184 -8.04 14.55 6.13
CA LYS A 184 -7.40 15.02 7.35
C LYS A 184 -8.31 14.70 8.53
N ASN A 185 -7.89 13.78 9.39
CA ASN A 185 -8.62 13.35 10.57
C ASN A 185 -7.86 13.71 11.84
#